data_AF-A0A1B0B9V6-F1
#
_entry.id   AF-A0A1B0B9V6-F1
#
_cell.length_a   1.000
_cell.length_b   1.000
_cell.length_c   1.000
_cell.angle_alpha   90.00
_cell.angle_beta   90.00
_cell.angle_gamma   90.00
#
_symmetry.space_group_name_H-M   'P 1'
#
loop_
_entity.id
_entity.type
_entity.pdbx_description
1 polymer ?
#
loop_
_entity_poly.entity_id
_entity_poly.type
_entity_poly.pdbx_seq_one_letter_code
_entity_poly.pdbx_strand_id
1 'polypeptide(L)'
;MLLHPTKREIKSNRFVQHLLNSVYGTLLALTVWPLNGSIAVPINKPSDVALEFIILHNNDMHARFEQTSKTSGKCTPEMANTDKCYGGFARVAYEVRTYRQQAKNGGPPVLYLNAGDTYTGTPWFTIFKDNITAAFLNKLKPDAISLGNHEFDENVEGLIPFLNKAEFPVLATNLDLRKVPELAATKSLHNSTVLLVKGVSIGVVGYLTPDTKFLTQPNEVEYFPEIESIK
;
A
#
# COMPACT_ATOMS: atom_id res chain seq x y z
N MET A 1 -41.17 -14.54 14.88
CA MET A 1 -42.48 -14.72 14.24
C MET A 1 -42.23 -15.09 12.80
N LEU A 2 -42.63 -16.30 12.43
CA LEU A 2 -42.38 -16.98 11.16
C LEU A 2 -42.99 -16.22 9.96
N LEU A 3 -42.41 -16.38 8.77
CA LEU A 3 -43.06 -17.00 7.58
C LEU A 3 -42.15 -16.88 6.32
N HIS A 4 -41.58 -18.01 5.89
CA HIS A 4 -41.45 -18.41 4.47
C HIS A 4 -42.84 -18.90 4.00
N PRO A 5 -43.23 -19.03 2.70
CA PRO A 5 -42.51 -19.68 1.57
C PRO A 5 -42.78 -18.98 0.20
N THR A 6 -42.37 -19.41 -1.02
CA THR A 6 -42.51 -20.71 -1.72
C THR A 6 -41.61 -20.79 -2.97
N LYS A 7 -41.18 -22.03 -3.27
CA LYS A 7 -40.49 -22.47 -4.50
C LYS A 7 -41.48 -22.58 -5.67
N ARG A 8 -41.02 -22.32 -6.90
CA ARG A 8 -41.74 -22.64 -8.15
C ARG A 8 -41.14 -23.87 -8.82
N GLU A 9 -42.03 -24.73 -9.28
CA GLU A 9 -41.79 -26.08 -9.81
C GLU A 9 -41.15 -26.11 -11.21
N ILE A 10 -40.40 -27.19 -11.42
CA ILE A 10 -39.84 -27.66 -12.69
C ILE A 10 -40.91 -28.51 -13.39
N LYS A 11 -41.26 -28.15 -14.63
CA LYS A 11 -42.06 -29.02 -15.51
C LYS A 11 -41.15 -29.78 -16.47
N SER A 12 -41.17 -31.10 -16.31
CA SER A 12 -40.63 -32.09 -17.24
C SER A 12 -41.42 -32.11 -18.55
N ASN A 13 -40.74 -32.35 -19.68
CA ASN A 13 -41.39 -33.01 -20.80
C ASN A 13 -40.47 -34.07 -21.40
N ARG A 14 -40.89 -35.33 -21.24
CA ARG A 14 -40.37 -36.52 -21.91
C ARG A 14 -40.97 -36.55 -23.31
N PHE A 15 -40.17 -36.78 -24.34
CA PHE A 15 -40.64 -37.45 -25.54
C PHE A 15 -39.61 -38.50 -25.96
N VAL A 16 -40.13 -39.71 -26.14
CA VAL A 16 -39.43 -41.00 -26.17
C VAL A 16 -39.10 -41.41 -27.60
N GLN A 17 -38.03 -42.20 -27.71
CA GLN A 17 -37.53 -42.98 -28.85
C GLN A 17 -38.55 -43.76 -29.69
N HIS A 18 -38.15 -44.00 -30.96
CA HIS A 18 -38.28 -45.21 -31.82
C HIS A 18 -38.37 -44.79 -33.31
N LEU A 19 -37.91 -45.47 -34.38
CA LEU A 19 -37.20 -46.72 -34.65
C LEU A 19 -36.72 -46.69 -36.13
N LEU A 20 -35.49 -47.16 -36.36
CA LEU A 20 -34.86 -47.91 -37.48
C LEU A 20 -35.39 -47.99 -38.95
N ASN A 21 -34.38 -47.96 -39.84
CA ASN A 21 -34.14 -48.71 -41.11
C ASN A 21 -34.63 -48.18 -42.47
N SER A 22 -33.67 -47.85 -43.37
CA SER A 22 -33.50 -48.54 -44.67
C SER A 22 -32.24 -48.09 -45.44
N VAL A 23 -31.45 -49.10 -45.79
CA VAL A 23 -30.36 -49.27 -46.76
C VAL A 23 -30.49 -48.42 -48.04
N TYR A 24 -29.39 -47.86 -48.56
CA TYR A 24 -28.85 -48.07 -49.92
C TYR A 24 -27.42 -47.55 -50.04
N GLY A 25 -26.52 -48.44 -50.47
CA GLY A 25 -25.10 -48.19 -50.61
C GLY A 25 -24.74 -47.51 -51.94
N THR A 26 -23.78 -46.59 -51.85
CA THR A 26 -22.99 -46.11 -52.98
C THR A 26 -21.56 -46.02 -52.48
N LEU A 27 -20.67 -46.88 -52.99
CA LEU A 27 -19.24 -46.82 -52.71
C LEU A 27 -18.66 -45.58 -53.42
N LEU A 28 -18.39 -44.53 -52.64
CA LEU A 28 -17.49 -43.45 -53.01
C LEU A 28 -16.10 -43.82 -52.47
N ALA A 29 -15.18 -44.14 -53.36
CA ALA A 29 -13.76 -44.26 -53.03
C ALA A 29 -13.20 -42.87 -52.74
N LEU A 30 -13.37 -42.41 -51.49
CA LEU A 30 -12.68 -41.23 -50.97
C LEU A 30 -11.26 -41.65 -50.60
N THR A 31 -10.30 -41.21 -51.41
CA THR A 31 -8.88 -41.24 -51.07
C THR A 31 -8.67 -40.42 -49.80
N VAL A 32 -8.53 -41.10 -48.66
CA VAL A 32 -8.16 -40.48 -47.39
C VAL A 32 -6.70 -40.08 -47.49
N TRP A 33 -6.43 -38.82 -47.81
CA TRP A 33 -5.15 -38.22 -47.42
C TRP A 33 -5.12 -38.16 -45.89
N PRO A 34 -4.05 -38.60 -45.23
CA PRO A 34 -3.89 -38.31 -43.81
C PRO A 34 -3.75 -36.79 -43.71
N LEU A 35 -4.83 -36.13 -43.33
CA LEU A 35 -4.74 -34.80 -42.73
C LEU A 35 -3.91 -35.02 -41.47
N ASN A 36 -2.60 -34.80 -41.59
CA ASN A 36 -1.74 -34.50 -40.46
C ASN A 36 -2.33 -33.21 -39.85
N GLY A 37 -3.33 -33.39 -39.00
CA GLY A 37 -3.87 -32.34 -38.17
C GLY A 37 -2.69 -31.80 -37.38
N SER A 38 -2.22 -30.61 -37.76
CA SER A 38 -1.35 -29.84 -36.91
C SER A 38 -2.15 -29.59 -35.65
N ILE A 39 -1.81 -30.32 -34.58
CA ILE A 39 -2.30 -30.01 -33.25
C ILE A 39 -1.70 -28.64 -32.98
N ALA A 40 -2.50 -27.59 -33.15
CA ALA A 40 -2.15 -26.28 -32.63
C ALA A 40 -2.06 -26.45 -31.12
N VAL A 41 -0.84 -26.65 -30.62
CA VAL A 41 -0.56 -26.50 -29.20
C VAL A 41 -0.94 -25.05 -28.91
N PRO A 42 -1.96 -24.78 -28.07
CA PRO A 42 -2.25 -23.42 -27.69
C PRO A 42 -0.99 -22.88 -27.05
N ILE A 43 -0.35 -21.91 -27.70
CA ILE A 43 0.69 -21.12 -27.06
C ILE A 43 -0.07 -20.38 -25.96
N ASN A 44 0.06 -20.84 -24.72
CA ASN A 44 -0.37 -20.06 -23.57
C ASN A 44 0.32 -18.71 -23.71
N LYS A 45 -0.47 -17.68 -24.03
CA LYS A 45 0.02 -16.31 -23.94
C LYS A 45 0.50 -16.16 -22.49
N PRO A 46 1.78 -15.80 -22.24
CA PRO A 46 2.18 -15.46 -20.89
C PRO A 46 1.18 -14.41 -20.40
N SER A 47 0.64 -14.56 -19.20
CA SER A 47 -0.13 -13.48 -18.59
C SER A 47 0.83 -12.31 -18.44
N ASP A 48 0.74 -11.34 -19.34
CA ASP A 48 1.80 -10.35 -19.61
C ASP A 48 1.78 -9.19 -18.60
N VAL A 49 1.67 -9.51 -17.31
CA VAL A 49 1.99 -8.60 -16.21
C VAL A 49 2.90 -9.35 -15.25
N ALA A 50 4.20 -9.07 -15.34
CA ALA A 50 5.24 -9.74 -14.54
C ALA A 50 5.02 -9.57 -13.02
N LEU A 51 4.38 -8.48 -12.61
CA LEU A 51 3.95 -8.23 -11.23
C LEU A 51 2.92 -7.08 -11.21
N GLU A 52 1.77 -7.31 -10.59
CA GLU A 52 0.78 -6.26 -10.28
C GLU A 52 0.60 -6.17 -8.75
N PHE A 53 0.67 -4.95 -8.23
CA PHE A 53 0.44 -4.62 -6.82
C PHE A 53 0.00 -3.16 -6.68
N ILE A 54 -0.55 -2.82 -5.52
CA ILE A 54 -1.04 -1.49 -5.17
C ILE A 54 -0.05 -0.83 -4.21
N ILE A 55 0.29 0.43 -4.49
CA ILE A 55 0.97 1.30 -3.53
C ILE A 55 -0.09 2.24 -2.96
N LEU A 56 -0.37 2.10 -1.67
CA LEU A 56 -1.03 3.15 -0.90
C LEU A 56 0.05 4.07 -0.38
N HIS A 57 -0.15 5.38 -0.50
CA HIS A 57 0.78 6.32 0.08
C HIS A 57 0.08 7.54 0.67
N ASN A 58 0.76 8.17 1.63
CA ASN A 58 0.47 9.50 2.10
C ASN A 58 1.77 10.21 2.48
N ASN A 59 1.66 11.50 2.75
CA ASN A 59 2.75 12.41 3.07
C ASN A 59 2.15 13.60 3.84
N ASP A 60 2.98 14.39 4.51
CA ASP A 60 2.59 15.68 5.09
C ASP A 60 1.37 15.56 6.02
N MET A 61 1.36 14.50 6.82
CA MET A 61 0.25 14.25 7.75
C MET A 61 0.18 15.31 8.84
N HIS A 62 1.30 16.00 9.13
CA HIS A 62 1.41 17.16 10.01
C HIS A 62 0.52 17.05 11.26
N ALA A 63 0.72 15.98 12.03
CA ALA A 63 0.03 15.72 13.27
C ALA A 63 -1.52 15.77 13.20
N ARG A 64 -2.12 15.56 12.02
CA ARG A 64 -3.58 15.45 11.83
C ARG A 64 -4.06 14.04 12.24
N PHE A 65 -3.85 13.70 13.50
CA PHE A 65 -4.27 12.40 14.07
C PHE A 65 -5.79 12.22 14.04
N GLU A 66 -6.51 13.31 14.28
CA GLU A 66 -7.97 13.40 14.17
C GLU A 66 -8.42 13.75 12.75
N GLN A 67 -9.70 13.52 12.46
CA GLN A 67 -10.32 14.05 11.25
C GLN A 67 -10.35 15.58 11.24
N THR A 68 -10.29 16.17 10.06
CA THR A 68 -10.20 17.62 9.84
C THR A 68 -11.40 18.16 9.07
N SER A 69 -11.58 19.47 9.06
CA SER A 69 -12.43 20.14 8.07
C SER A 69 -11.88 19.96 6.65
N LYS A 70 -12.67 20.39 5.64
CA LYS A 70 -12.24 20.41 4.23
C LYS A 70 -10.95 21.22 4.01
N THR A 71 -10.68 22.22 4.84
CA THR A 71 -9.50 23.09 4.77
C THR A 71 -8.40 22.68 5.73
N SER A 72 -8.39 21.42 6.20
CA SER A 72 -7.41 20.86 7.13
C SER A 72 -7.35 21.53 8.51
N GLY A 73 -8.40 22.29 8.85
CA GLY A 73 -8.63 22.86 10.17
C GLY A 73 -9.40 21.91 11.09
N LYS A 74 -9.82 22.41 12.26
CA LYS A 74 -10.55 21.60 13.24
C LYS A 74 -11.88 21.10 12.68
N CYS A 75 -12.13 19.79 12.78
CA CYS A 75 -13.45 19.21 12.59
C CYS A 75 -14.34 19.56 13.79
N THR A 76 -15.44 20.28 13.59
CA THR A 76 -16.42 20.56 14.65
C THR A 76 -17.43 19.41 14.79
N PRO A 77 -18.12 19.28 15.94
CA PRO A 77 -19.17 18.27 16.11
C PRO A 77 -20.28 18.36 15.05
N GLU A 78 -20.68 19.56 14.64
CA GLU A 78 -21.67 19.76 13.57
C GLU A 78 -21.18 19.19 12.23
N MET A 79 -19.92 19.43 11.88
CA MET A 79 -19.33 18.90 10.66
C MET A 79 -19.20 17.38 10.71
N ALA A 80 -18.81 16.83 11.86
CA ALA A 80 -18.74 15.38 12.07
C ALA A 80 -20.11 14.72 11.90
N ASN A 81 -21.17 15.34 12.42
CA ASN A 81 -22.55 14.84 12.34
C ASN A 81 -23.19 15.01 10.95
N THR A 82 -22.52 15.73 10.04
CA THR A 82 -23.00 15.98 8.66
C THR A 82 -22.05 15.44 7.60
N ASP A 83 -21.14 14.52 7.97
CA ASP A 83 -20.15 13.89 7.09
C ASP A 83 -19.24 14.90 6.34
N LYS A 84 -18.97 16.05 6.96
CA LYS A 84 -18.13 17.12 6.40
C LYS A 84 -16.71 17.13 6.98
N CYS A 85 -16.27 16.04 7.60
CA CYS A 85 -14.92 15.87 8.08
C CYS A 85 -14.16 14.78 7.30
N TYR A 86 -12.85 14.98 7.16
CA TYR A 86 -11.98 14.26 6.24
C TYR A 86 -10.71 13.77 6.95
N GLY A 87 -10.05 12.77 6.37
CA GLY A 87 -8.75 12.30 6.87
C GLY A 87 -8.79 11.75 8.29
N GLY A 88 -7.71 12.00 9.03
CA GLY A 88 -7.44 11.40 10.34
C GLY A 88 -6.86 9.99 10.23
N PHE A 89 -6.00 9.64 11.18
CA PHE A 89 -5.28 8.36 11.17
C PHE A 89 -6.22 7.15 11.25
N ALA A 90 -7.36 7.29 11.91
CA ALA A 90 -8.36 6.23 11.98
C ALA A 90 -8.93 5.86 10.59
N ARG A 91 -9.18 6.85 9.72
CA ARG A 91 -9.69 6.64 8.37
C ARG A 91 -8.61 6.09 7.44
N VAL A 92 -7.38 6.58 7.57
CA VAL A 92 -6.22 5.98 6.88
C VAL A 92 -6.05 4.52 7.28
N ALA A 93 -6.13 4.20 8.58
CA ALA A 93 -6.04 2.83 9.08
C ALA A 93 -7.15 1.94 8.49
N TYR A 94 -8.36 2.47 8.35
CA TYR A 94 -9.47 1.75 7.73
C TYR A 94 -9.15 1.41 6.27
N GLU A 95 -8.75 2.38 5.44
CA GLU A 95 -8.42 2.14 4.04
C GLU A 95 -7.27 1.14 3.88
N VAL A 96 -6.16 1.34 4.60
CA VAL A 96 -5.01 0.42 4.57
C VAL A 96 -5.41 -1.00 4.92
N ARG A 97 -6.25 -1.19 5.96
CA ARG A 97 -6.74 -2.52 6.37
C ARG A 97 -7.69 -3.11 5.34
N THR A 98 -8.56 -2.31 4.73
CA THR A 98 -9.49 -2.73 3.68
C THR A 98 -8.74 -3.29 2.48
N TYR A 99 -7.79 -2.54 1.92
CA TYR A 99 -6.98 -3.01 0.79
C TYR A 99 -6.12 -4.22 1.15
N ARG A 100 -5.50 -4.25 2.34
CA ARG A 100 -4.76 -5.43 2.81
C ARG A 100 -5.67 -6.65 2.98
N GLN A 101 -6.93 -6.48 3.38
CA GLN A 101 -7.88 -7.58 3.44
C GLN A 101 -8.31 -8.07 2.06
N GLN A 102 -8.52 -7.14 1.11
CA GLN A 102 -8.79 -7.50 -0.29
C GLN A 102 -7.63 -8.29 -0.90
N ALA A 103 -6.38 -7.89 -0.63
CA ALA A 103 -5.18 -8.62 -1.05
C ALA A 103 -5.17 -10.07 -0.51
N LYS A 104 -5.51 -10.26 0.77
CA LYS A 104 -5.65 -11.60 1.38
C LYS A 104 -6.77 -12.44 0.74
N ASN A 105 -7.77 -11.80 0.15
CA ASN A 105 -8.91 -12.42 -0.50
C ASN A 105 -8.71 -12.61 -2.03
N GLY A 106 -7.47 -12.59 -2.50
CA GLY A 106 -7.12 -12.82 -3.91
C GLY A 106 -6.99 -11.54 -4.76
N GLY A 107 -7.14 -10.36 -4.16
CA GLY A 107 -6.81 -9.09 -4.80
C GLY A 107 -5.30 -8.88 -4.97
N PRO A 108 -4.89 -7.77 -5.61
CA PRO A 108 -3.47 -7.42 -5.74
C PRO A 108 -2.81 -7.25 -4.36
N PRO A 109 -1.53 -7.63 -4.18
CA PRO A 109 -0.75 -7.28 -3.01
C PRO A 109 -0.72 -5.77 -2.79
N VAL A 110 -0.51 -5.35 -1.55
CA VAL A 110 -0.55 -3.94 -1.16
C VAL A 110 0.70 -3.59 -0.37
N LEU A 111 1.38 -2.53 -0.77
CA LEU A 111 2.39 -1.84 0.02
C LEU A 111 1.81 -0.49 0.49
N TYR A 112 2.07 -0.13 1.74
CA TYR A 112 1.69 1.16 2.31
C TYR A 112 2.94 1.94 2.69
N LEU A 113 3.17 3.08 2.04
CA LEU A 113 4.33 3.94 2.22
C LEU A 113 3.91 5.31 2.79
N ASN A 114 4.78 5.93 3.58
CA ASN A 114 4.59 7.32 4.02
C ASN A 114 5.84 8.14 3.63
N ALA A 115 5.67 9.32 3.04
CA ALA A 115 6.78 10.11 2.53
C ALA A 115 7.30 11.19 3.51
N GLY A 116 7.03 11.05 4.81
CA GLY A 116 7.52 11.95 5.84
C GLY A 116 6.54 13.05 6.24
N ASP A 117 7.04 13.99 7.03
CA ASP A 117 6.31 15.14 7.57
C ASP A 117 5.04 14.73 8.34
N THR A 118 5.18 13.71 9.18
CA THR A 118 4.15 13.37 10.16
C THR A 118 4.22 14.28 11.39
N TYR A 119 5.42 14.78 11.70
CA TYR A 119 5.66 15.70 12.80
C TYR A 119 4.98 17.06 12.58
N THR A 120 4.74 17.75 13.70
CA THR A 120 4.28 19.14 13.80
C THR A 120 2.95 19.46 13.11
N GLY A 121 2.31 20.58 13.47
CA GLY A 121 1.14 21.12 12.76
C GLY A 121 -0.16 21.14 13.55
N THR A 122 -0.28 20.38 14.64
CA THR A 122 -1.40 20.48 15.60
C THR A 122 -0.90 20.42 17.05
N PRO A 123 -1.72 20.81 18.05
CA PRO A 123 -1.36 20.65 19.45
C PRO A 123 -1.04 19.22 19.89
N TRP A 124 -1.46 18.20 19.13
CA TRP A 124 -1.11 16.81 19.43
C TRP A 124 0.40 16.60 19.47
N PHE A 125 1.13 17.11 18.47
CA PHE A 125 2.58 16.97 18.46
C PHE A 125 3.24 17.86 19.52
N THR A 126 2.73 19.08 19.74
CA THR A 126 3.24 19.97 20.80
C THR A 126 3.19 19.34 22.19
N ILE A 127 2.14 18.57 22.50
CA ILE A 127 1.94 17.97 23.83
C ILE A 127 2.61 16.60 23.94
N PHE A 128 2.46 15.75 22.92
CA PHE A 128 2.83 14.34 23.02
C PHE A 128 4.08 13.96 22.22
N LYS A 129 4.56 14.86 21.35
CA LYS A 129 5.82 14.74 20.61
C LYS A 129 5.94 13.40 19.86
N ASP A 130 7.11 12.79 19.87
CA ASP A 130 7.43 11.52 19.24
C ASP A 130 6.52 10.36 19.72
N ASN A 131 6.04 10.40 20.97
CA ASN A 131 5.26 9.29 21.55
C ASN A 131 3.96 9.04 20.78
N ILE A 132 3.22 10.10 20.47
CA ILE A 132 1.96 9.93 19.72
C ILE A 132 2.24 9.52 18.28
N THR A 133 3.26 10.11 17.65
CA THR A 133 3.64 9.79 16.27
C THR A 133 4.03 8.32 16.14
N ALA A 134 4.92 7.82 17.00
CA ALA A 134 5.30 6.41 17.04
C ALA A 134 4.09 5.50 17.30
N ALA A 135 3.27 5.82 18.31
CA ALA A 135 2.12 4.99 18.68
C ALA A 135 1.09 4.85 17.55
N PHE A 136 0.84 5.93 16.80
CA PHE A 136 -0.13 5.92 15.71
C PHE A 136 0.44 5.34 14.42
N LEU A 137 1.68 5.66 14.03
CA LEU A 137 2.31 5.07 12.85
C LEU A 137 2.50 3.56 13.01
N ASN A 138 2.90 3.07 14.20
CA ASN A 138 2.98 1.62 14.46
C ASN A 138 1.60 0.94 14.31
N LYS A 139 0.49 1.63 14.60
CA LYS A 139 -0.88 1.12 14.37
C LYS A 139 -1.28 1.12 12.90
N LEU A 140 -0.74 2.03 12.08
CA LEU A 140 -0.95 2.04 10.63
C LEU A 140 -0.14 0.94 9.92
N LYS A 141 1.00 0.54 10.51
CA LYS A 141 1.91 -0.49 9.99
C LYS A 141 2.35 -0.19 8.55
N PRO A 142 3.00 0.96 8.27
CA PRO A 142 3.61 1.18 6.97
C PRO A 142 4.71 0.17 6.69
N ASP A 143 4.89 -0.17 5.42
CA ASP A 143 5.95 -1.05 4.94
C ASP A 143 7.30 -0.30 4.89
N ALA A 144 7.27 1.02 4.67
CA ALA A 144 8.38 1.93 4.92
C ALA A 144 7.90 3.37 5.07
N ILE A 145 8.69 4.20 5.74
CA ILE A 145 8.50 5.65 5.84
C ILE A 145 9.77 6.36 5.36
N SER A 146 9.67 7.47 4.63
CA SER A 146 10.80 8.40 4.43
C SER A 146 10.80 9.45 5.54
N LEU A 147 11.97 9.92 5.99
CA LEU A 147 12.01 11.16 6.77
C LEU A 147 11.56 12.34 5.90
N GLY A 148 10.86 13.30 6.49
CA GLY A 148 10.66 14.65 5.99
C GLY A 148 11.46 15.66 6.81
N ASN A 149 11.35 16.95 6.48
CA ASN A 149 12.06 17.98 7.23
C ASN A 149 11.49 18.16 8.64
N HIS A 150 10.17 18.07 8.82
CA HIS A 150 9.53 18.34 10.12
C HIS A 150 9.88 17.30 11.19
N GLU A 151 10.39 16.13 10.80
CA GLU A 151 10.95 15.16 11.75
C GLU A 151 12.15 15.73 12.54
N PHE A 152 12.78 16.81 12.07
CA PHE A 152 13.88 17.52 12.75
C PHE A 152 13.44 18.80 13.50
N ASP A 153 12.14 19.09 13.63
CA ASP A 153 11.65 20.30 14.33
C ASP A 153 12.05 20.36 15.81
N GLU A 154 12.13 19.19 16.45
CA GLU A 154 12.58 19.02 17.84
C GLU A 154 14.07 18.66 17.90
N ASN A 155 14.81 19.01 16.85
CA ASN A 155 16.21 18.66 16.63
C ASN A 155 16.44 17.13 16.59
N VAL A 156 17.70 16.70 16.51
CA VAL A 156 18.11 15.29 16.49
C VAL A 156 17.62 14.55 17.74
N GLU A 157 17.62 15.22 18.89
CA GLU A 157 17.19 14.67 20.18
C GLU A 157 15.71 14.29 20.18
N GLY A 158 14.86 15.03 19.47
CA GLY A 158 13.43 14.72 19.34
C GLY A 158 13.14 13.58 18.37
N LEU A 159 14.02 13.34 17.39
CA LEU A 159 13.85 12.30 16.37
C LEU A 159 14.28 10.90 16.87
N ILE A 160 15.38 10.82 17.61
CA ILE A 160 15.95 9.55 18.08
C ILE A 160 14.94 8.64 18.82
N PRO A 161 14.12 9.15 19.75
CA PRO A 161 13.12 8.34 20.44
C PRO A 161 12.09 7.71 19.49
N PHE A 162 11.66 8.43 18.46
CA PHE A 162 10.75 7.89 17.44
C PHE A 162 11.41 6.76 16.65
N LEU A 163 12.64 6.97 16.17
CA LEU A 163 13.39 5.96 15.41
C LEU A 163 13.64 4.69 16.22
N ASN A 164 13.77 4.80 17.54
CA ASN A 164 13.92 3.64 18.44
C ASN A 164 12.58 2.92 18.73
N LYS A 165 11.44 3.62 18.63
CA LYS A 165 10.09 3.06 18.84
C LYS A 165 9.45 2.53 17.55
N ALA A 166 9.90 2.99 16.38
CA ALA A 166 9.35 2.59 15.09
C ALA A 166 9.48 1.07 14.87
N GLU A 167 8.38 0.46 14.41
CA GLU A 167 8.29 -0.97 14.09
C GLU A 167 8.46 -1.26 12.59
N PHE A 168 8.86 -0.25 11.82
CA PHE A 168 9.03 -0.26 10.37
C PHE A 168 10.32 0.50 10.00
N PRO A 169 10.89 0.24 8.82
CA PRO A 169 12.06 0.99 8.36
C PRO A 169 11.71 2.45 8.07
N VAL A 170 12.54 3.36 8.57
CA VAL A 170 12.52 4.79 8.30
C VAL A 170 13.71 5.12 7.42
N LEU A 171 13.49 5.82 6.31
CA LEU A 171 14.41 5.87 5.19
C LEU A 171 14.91 7.29 4.93
N ALA A 172 16.22 7.45 4.78
CA ALA A 172 16.85 8.66 4.26
C ALA A 172 18.29 8.36 3.82
N THR A 173 18.55 8.37 2.51
CA THR A 173 19.87 8.04 1.93
C THR A 173 20.83 9.23 1.91
N ASN A 174 20.31 10.46 1.97
CA ASN A 174 21.07 11.69 1.75
C ASN A 174 21.47 12.41 3.05
N LEU A 175 21.64 11.66 4.13
CA LEU A 175 22.13 12.16 5.41
C LEU A 175 23.60 11.80 5.63
N ASP A 176 24.40 12.78 6.03
CA ASP A 176 25.72 12.55 6.60
C ASP A 176 25.66 12.72 8.12
N LEU A 177 25.80 11.57 8.78
CA LEU A 177 25.63 11.42 10.22
C LEU A 177 26.96 11.31 10.97
N ARG A 178 28.11 11.60 10.33
CA ARG A 178 29.44 11.47 10.96
C ARG A 178 29.60 12.28 12.24
N LYS A 179 28.87 13.40 12.36
CA LYS A 179 28.87 14.27 13.55
C LYS A 179 27.77 13.94 14.57
N VAL A 180 26.81 13.08 14.21
CA VAL A 180 25.67 12.69 15.06
C VAL A 180 25.57 11.15 15.16
N PRO A 181 26.60 10.47 15.69
CA PRO A 181 26.66 9.00 15.71
C PRO A 181 25.48 8.35 16.44
N GLU A 182 24.87 9.03 17.40
CA GLU A 182 23.67 8.59 18.11
C GLU A 182 22.44 8.47 17.21
N LEU A 183 22.31 9.34 16.19
CA LEU A 183 21.25 9.24 15.19
C LEU A 183 21.51 8.05 14.25
N ALA A 184 22.78 7.88 13.83
CA ALA A 184 23.20 6.74 13.00
C ALA A 184 23.02 5.38 13.70
N ALA A 185 23.09 5.35 15.04
CA ALA A 185 22.92 4.15 15.85
C ALA A 185 21.46 3.78 16.14
N THR A 186 20.49 4.58 15.67
CA THR A 186 19.07 4.29 15.91
C THR A 186 18.61 3.01 15.21
N LYS A 187 17.62 2.35 15.82
CA LYS A 187 17.17 1.02 15.39
C LYS A 187 16.64 0.98 13.95
N SER A 188 15.87 1.99 13.56
CA SER A 188 15.01 1.90 12.38
C SER A 188 15.41 2.82 11.23
N LEU A 189 16.47 3.64 11.38
CA LEU A 189 16.96 4.51 10.32
C LEU A 189 17.85 3.73 9.34
N HIS A 190 17.50 3.76 8.07
CA HIS A 190 18.22 3.09 6.99
C HIS A 190 18.25 3.98 5.74
N ASN A 191 19.15 3.71 4.80
CA ASN A 191 19.15 4.43 3.52
C ASN A 191 18.01 3.92 2.60
N SER A 192 17.77 2.61 2.66
CA SER A 192 16.82 1.88 1.82
C SER A 192 16.33 0.62 2.51
N THR A 193 15.26 0.02 1.99
CA THR A 193 14.80 -1.33 2.36
C THR A 193 14.38 -2.12 1.12
N VAL A 194 14.31 -3.45 1.26
CA VAL A 194 13.81 -4.35 0.20
C VAL A 194 12.53 -5.03 0.70
N LEU A 195 11.44 -4.83 -0.03
CA LEU A 195 10.13 -5.42 0.25
C LEU A 195 9.88 -6.57 -0.74
N LEU A 196 9.32 -7.68 -0.27
CA LEU A 196 9.04 -8.84 -1.12
C LEU A 196 7.56 -8.87 -1.53
N VAL A 197 7.29 -8.82 -2.83
CA VAL A 197 5.92 -8.87 -3.38
C VAL A 197 5.82 -10.01 -4.38
N LYS A 198 5.05 -11.06 -4.04
CA LYS A 198 4.89 -12.27 -4.88
C LYS A 198 6.23 -12.86 -5.37
N GLY A 199 7.25 -12.87 -4.51
CA GLY A 199 8.58 -13.39 -4.84
C GLY A 199 9.50 -12.41 -5.59
N VAL A 200 9.02 -11.21 -5.91
CA VAL A 200 9.81 -10.14 -6.53
C VAL A 200 10.29 -9.16 -5.47
N SER A 201 11.59 -8.84 -5.47
CA SER A 201 12.20 -7.84 -4.60
C SER A 201 11.94 -6.43 -5.12
N ILE A 202 11.35 -5.59 -4.26
CA ILE A 202 11.05 -4.18 -4.51
C ILE A 202 11.97 -3.34 -3.61
N GLY A 203 12.93 -2.63 -4.21
CA GLY A 203 13.76 -1.67 -3.49
C GLY A 203 13.00 -0.38 -3.21
N VAL A 204 13.08 0.12 -1.97
CA VAL A 204 12.53 1.41 -1.56
C VAL A 204 13.67 2.23 -0.98
N VAL A 205 13.93 3.40 -1.59
CA VAL A 205 14.98 4.34 -1.17
C VAL A 205 14.29 5.61 -0.67
N GLY A 206 14.66 6.08 0.51
CA GLY A 206 14.15 7.33 1.07
C GLY A 206 15.14 8.47 0.88
N TYR A 207 14.63 9.69 0.82
CA TYR A 207 15.42 10.93 0.80
C TYR A 207 14.54 12.06 1.32
N LEU A 208 15.15 13.16 1.73
CA LEU A 208 14.45 14.40 2.09
C LEU A 208 15.15 15.61 1.48
N THR A 209 14.47 16.75 1.46
CA THR A 209 15.03 17.98 0.89
C THR A 209 16.30 18.42 1.64
N PRO A 210 17.41 18.75 0.95
CA PRO A 210 18.60 19.37 1.55
C PRO A 210 18.30 20.70 2.24
N ASP A 211 17.21 21.37 1.84
CA ASP A 211 16.75 22.60 2.45
C ASP A 211 16.32 22.41 3.92
N THR A 212 16.20 21.16 4.40
CA THR A 212 16.02 20.86 5.83
C THR A 212 17.01 21.63 6.71
N LYS A 213 18.25 21.85 6.22
CA LYS A 213 19.28 22.67 6.88
C LYS A 213 18.82 24.11 7.22
N PHE A 214 17.87 24.63 6.45
CA PHE A 214 17.32 25.98 6.58
C PHE A 214 15.86 26.01 7.07
N LEU A 215 15.15 24.88 6.99
CA LEU A 215 13.74 24.76 7.35
C LEU A 215 13.52 24.38 8.83
N THR A 216 14.55 23.87 9.50
CA THR A 216 14.46 23.43 10.90
C THR A 216 15.51 24.10 11.78
N GLN A 217 15.55 23.72 13.06
CA GLN A 217 16.57 24.21 13.98
C GLN A 217 17.96 23.78 13.50
N PRO A 218 18.97 24.68 13.58
CA PRO A 218 20.35 24.33 13.26
C PRO A 218 20.81 23.10 14.04
N ASN A 219 21.38 22.13 13.34
CA ASN A 219 21.87 20.89 13.89
C ASN A 219 23.12 20.42 13.13
N GLU A 220 23.73 19.32 13.59
CA GLU A 220 25.00 18.83 13.04
C GLU A 220 24.86 17.79 11.90
N VAL A 221 23.62 17.47 11.48
CA VAL A 221 23.36 16.65 10.30
C VAL A 221 23.67 17.47 9.05
N GLU A 222 24.47 16.90 8.14
CA GLU A 222 24.61 17.47 6.80
C GLU A 222 23.67 16.74 5.84
N TYR A 223 23.01 17.51 4.97
CA TYR A 223 22.02 17.01 4.02
C TYR A 223 22.59 17.13 2.61
N PHE A 224 22.87 16.00 1.97
CA PHE A 224 23.46 15.95 0.63
C PHE A 224 22.41 16.09 -0.47
N PRO A 225 22.80 16.54 -1.68
CA PRO A 225 21.91 16.56 -2.84
C PRO A 225 21.26 15.19 -3.09
N GLU A 226 19.97 15.19 -3.38
CA GLU A 226 19.15 13.97 -3.46
C GLU A 226 19.62 13.08 -4.61
N ILE A 227 19.78 13.66 -5.80
CA ILE A 227 20.16 12.94 -7.03
C ILE A 227 21.50 12.22 -6.86
N GLU A 228 22.47 12.85 -6.18
CA GLU A 228 23.80 12.28 -5.98
C GLU A 228 23.82 11.15 -4.93
N SER A 229 22.81 11.13 -4.06
CA SER A 229 22.71 10.23 -2.91
C SER A 229 21.89 8.97 -3.18
N ILE A 230 21.09 8.96 -4.26
CA ILE A 230 20.31 7.80 -4.70
C ILE A 230 21.21 6.90 -5.55
N LYS A 231 21.56 5.71 -5.03
CA LYS A 231 22.47 4.73 -5.66
C LYS A 231 21.96 3.31 -5.52
#